data_AF-A0A9P6G547-F1
#
_entry.id   AF-A0A9P6G547-F1
#
_cell.length_a   1.000
_cell.length_b   1.000
_cell.length_c   1.000
_cell.angle_alpha   90.00
_cell.angle_beta   90.00
_cell.angle_gamma   90.00
#
_symmetry.space_group_name_H-M   'P 1'
#
loop_
_entity.id
_entity.type
_entity.pdbx_description
1 polymer ?
#
loop_
_entity_poly.entity_id
_entity_poly.type
_entity_poly.pdbx_seq_one_letter_code
_entity_poly.pdbx_strand_id
1 'polypeptide(L)'
;MAQPAPEDEDVLTSYFPAPPPFYKHFTPKNLDALTAFQTTHDMPAPSALTPAQLLQLPTELRYLVPPAPPAPSASYSVFGKKTTLNALEDYPETMAAIRTRLLTHPVTGDTVLDWSYEQLYPASPTWSSLDRQAYLFRFLRSIVLCYIELLGVMAQDPAGEAKDEKLKDVLTLALNVHALVNEYRPHQARETLIREMERQVERKRGEVEGVRRMAERVEEVLAGFERGGGEEKEERKGGVEEFSEEERRMERQRDMWGIMDEVLGP
;
A
#
# COMPACT_ATOMS: atom_id res chain seq x y z
N MET A 1 45.73 -18.57 -36.05
CA MET A 1 44.32 -18.19 -36.23
C MET A 1 43.89 -17.51 -34.94
N ALA A 2 43.89 -16.17 -34.95
CA ALA A 2 43.50 -15.38 -33.79
C ALA A 2 41.97 -15.36 -33.70
N GLN A 3 41.42 -15.63 -32.51
CA GLN A 3 40.00 -15.47 -32.20
C GLN A 3 39.61 -13.99 -32.42
N PRO A 4 38.46 -13.70 -33.03
CA PRO A 4 37.96 -12.33 -33.04
C PRO A 4 37.59 -11.90 -31.62
N ALA A 5 37.88 -10.64 -31.30
CA ALA A 5 37.61 -10.01 -30.01
C ALA A 5 36.11 -10.07 -29.67
N PRO A 6 35.74 -10.14 -28.37
CA PRO A 6 34.35 -9.99 -27.97
C PRO A 6 33.85 -8.64 -28.46
N GLU A 7 32.72 -8.66 -29.18
CA GLU A 7 32.05 -7.48 -29.68
C GLU A 7 31.75 -6.56 -28.51
N ASP A 8 32.40 -5.39 -28.50
CA ASP A 8 32.09 -4.30 -27.58
C ASP A 8 30.61 -3.94 -27.79
N GLU A 9 29.75 -4.34 -26.83
CA GLU A 9 28.33 -4.03 -26.83
C GLU A 9 28.15 -2.52 -27.08
N ASP A 10 27.43 -2.17 -28.15
CA ASP A 10 27.09 -0.80 -28.53
C ASP A 10 26.80 0.04 -27.29
N VAL A 11 27.67 1.02 -27.03
CA VAL A 11 27.52 1.98 -25.93
C VAL A 11 26.30 2.82 -26.25
N LEU A 12 25.13 2.32 -25.81
CA LEU A 12 23.86 3.02 -25.87
C LEU A 12 24.02 4.34 -25.12
N THR A 13 23.90 5.43 -25.85
CA THR A 13 23.91 6.82 -25.38
C THR A 13 22.64 7.16 -24.58
N SER A 14 22.17 6.25 -23.72
CA SER A 14 20.98 6.46 -22.89
C SER A 14 21.37 7.03 -21.53
N TYR A 15 20.65 8.07 -21.09
CA TYR A 15 20.79 8.66 -19.75
C TYR A 15 20.40 7.69 -18.62
N PHE A 16 19.64 6.64 -18.92
CA PHE A 16 19.24 5.63 -17.95
C PHE A 16 20.20 4.45 -17.98
N PRO A 17 20.53 3.88 -16.80
CA PRO A 17 21.37 2.70 -16.74
C PRO A 17 20.68 1.52 -17.43
N ALA A 18 21.47 0.67 -18.08
CA ALA A 18 20.99 -0.60 -18.59
C ALA A 18 20.41 -1.45 -17.44
N PRO A 19 19.39 -2.28 -17.70
CA PRO A 19 18.85 -3.18 -16.69
C PRO A 19 19.95 -4.12 -16.16
N PRO A 20 19.84 -4.58 -14.89
CA PRO A 20 20.85 -5.44 -14.29
C PRO A 20 21.09 -6.73 -15.11
N PRO A 21 22.35 -7.16 -15.33
CA PRO A 21 22.71 -8.20 -16.29
C PRO A 21 22.02 -9.55 -16.04
N PHE A 22 21.53 -9.80 -14.83
CA PHE A 22 20.85 -11.05 -14.48
C PHE A 22 19.54 -11.30 -15.25
N TYR A 23 18.94 -10.28 -15.88
CA TYR A 23 17.73 -10.46 -16.70
C TYR A 23 17.96 -11.45 -17.85
N LYS A 24 19.20 -11.53 -18.38
CA LYS A 24 19.56 -12.44 -19.49
C LYS A 24 19.37 -13.92 -19.12
N HIS A 25 19.39 -14.27 -17.83
CA HIS A 25 19.23 -15.66 -17.37
C HIS A 25 17.77 -16.11 -17.24
N PHE A 26 16.79 -15.19 -17.32
CA PHE A 26 15.35 -15.47 -17.25
C PHE A 26 14.81 -16.01 -18.59
N THR A 27 15.33 -17.17 -19.02
CA THR A 27 14.88 -17.87 -20.23
C THR A 27 13.95 -19.04 -19.88
N PRO A 28 13.02 -19.44 -20.76
CA PRO A 28 12.12 -20.57 -20.50
C PRO A 28 12.90 -21.86 -20.20
N LYS A 29 14.00 -22.10 -20.92
CA LYS A 29 14.89 -23.24 -20.70
C LYS A 29 15.48 -23.27 -19.29
N ASN A 30 15.88 -22.12 -18.75
CA ASN A 30 16.46 -22.05 -17.41
C ASN A 30 15.40 -22.19 -16.32
N LEU A 31 14.17 -21.73 -16.58
CA LEU A 31 13.03 -21.96 -15.68
C LEU A 31 12.69 -23.45 -15.58
N ASP A 32 12.64 -24.15 -16.73
CA ASP A 32 12.42 -25.59 -16.78
C ASP A 32 13.57 -26.37 -16.12
N ALA A 33 14.81 -25.92 -16.32
CA ALA A 33 15.98 -26.51 -15.67
C ALA A 33 15.94 -26.33 -14.14
N LEU A 34 15.44 -25.19 -13.66
CA LEU A 34 15.29 -24.92 -12.23
C LEU A 34 14.22 -25.81 -11.61
N THR A 35 13.05 -25.99 -12.26
CA THR A 35 11.98 -26.86 -11.74
C THR A 35 12.40 -28.32 -11.73
N ALA A 36 13.11 -28.78 -12.77
CA ALA A 36 13.67 -30.13 -12.82
C ALA A 36 14.73 -30.36 -11.73
N PHE A 37 15.60 -29.37 -11.49
CA PHE A 37 16.62 -29.44 -10.44
C PHE A 37 15.99 -29.47 -9.04
N GLN A 38 14.95 -28.65 -8.80
CA GLN A 38 14.18 -28.64 -7.56
C GLN A 38 13.52 -30.00 -7.29
N THR A 39 12.90 -30.58 -8.32
CA THR A 39 12.26 -31.90 -8.22
C THR A 39 13.26 -33.01 -7.92
N THR A 40 14.44 -32.96 -8.55
CA THR A 40 15.49 -33.99 -8.40
C THR A 40 16.15 -33.97 -7.02
N HIS A 41 16.26 -32.79 -6.40
CA HIS A 41 16.93 -32.60 -5.11
C HIS A 41 15.96 -32.39 -3.94
N ASP A 42 14.65 -32.57 -4.16
CA ASP A 42 13.57 -32.34 -3.18
C ASP A 42 13.71 -30.99 -2.45
N MET A 43 13.92 -29.95 -3.25
CA MET A 43 14.21 -28.61 -2.73
C MET A 43 12.93 -27.81 -2.54
N PRO A 44 12.84 -27.02 -1.44
CA PRO A 44 11.68 -26.19 -1.19
C PRO A 44 11.55 -25.08 -2.26
N ALA A 45 10.43 -24.35 -2.21
CA ALA A 45 10.15 -23.24 -3.11
C ALA A 45 11.37 -22.29 -3.24
N PRO A 46 11.58 -21.64 -4.40
CA PRO A 46 12.80 -20.87 -4.67
C PRO A 46 13.06 -19.78 -3.62
N SER A 47 12.02 -19.24 -2.98
CA SER A 47 12.10 -18.24 -1.91
C SER A 47 12.58 -18.76 -0.55
N ALA A 48 12.68 -20.08 -0.35
CA ALA A 48 13.03 -20.72 0.92
C ALA A 48 14.39 -21.45 0.89
N LEU A 49 15.17 -21.28 -0.18
CA LEU A 49 16.46 -21.95 -0.34
C LEU A 49 17.53 -21.36 0.58
N THR A 50 18.27 -22.22 1.28
CA THR A 50 19.38 -21.80 2.15
C THR A 50 20.63 -21.41 1.33
N PRO A 51 21.54 -20.58 1.86
CA PRO A 51 22.76 -20.19 1.14
C PRO A 51 23.63 -21.38 0.69
N ALA A 52 23.69 -22.45 1.49
CA ALA A 52 24.43 -23.66 1.15
C ALA A 52 23.83 -24.41 -0.04
N GLN A 53 22.49 -24.44 -0.11
CA GLN A 53 21.72 -25.02 -1.20
C GLN A 53 21.83 -24.19 -2.50
N LEU A 54 21.95 -22.86 -2.39
CA LEU A 54 22.17 -21.99 -3.55
C LEU A 54 23.53 -22.20 -4.23
N LEU A 55 24.55 -22.60 -3.47
CA LEU A 55 25.87 -22.90 -4.02
C LEU A 55 25.90 -24.20 -4.82
N GLN A 56 24.93 -25.10 -4.62
CA GLN A 56 24.79 -26.34 -5.39
C GLN A 56 24.18 -26.09 -6.78
N LEU A 57 23.46 -24.97 -6.96
CA LEU A 57 22.89 -24.59 -8.25
C LEU A 57 23.99 -24.05 -9.20
N PRO A 58 23.89 -24.32 -10.51
CA PRO A 58 24.64 -23.61 -11.54
C PRO A 58 24.46 -22.09 -11.42
N THR A 59 25.51 -21.32 -11.72
CA THR A 59 25.53 -19.84 -11.59
C THR A 59 24.34 -19.16 -12.26
N GLU A 60 23.98 -19.64 -13.44
CA GLU A 60 22.86 -19.15 -14.25
C GLU A 60 21.49 -19.30 -13.56
N LEU A 61 21.32 -20.39 -12.79
CA LEU A 61 20.06 -20.70 -12.10
C LEU A 61 19.96 -19.99 -10.74
N ARG A 62 21.09 -19.57 -10.15
CA ARG A 62 21.12 -18.82 -8.88
C ARG A 62 20.42 -17.47 -9.00
N TYR A 63 20.51 -16.83 -10.16
CA TYR A 63 19.89 -15.53 -10.43
C TYR A 63 18.36 -15.58 -10.51
N LEU A 64 17.79 -16.77 -10.74
CA LEU A 64 16.34 -16.98 -10.76
C LEU A 64 15.74 -17.12 -9.35
N VAL A 65 16.60 -17.29 -8.34
CA VAL A 65 16.20 -17.37 -6.94
C VAL A 65 16.25 -15.97 -6.33
N PRO A 66 15.15 -15.50 -5.70
CA PRO A 66 15.17 -14.24 -4.96
C PRO A 66 16.28 -14.23 -3.90
N PRO A 67 17.03 -13.13 -3.74
CA PRO A 67 18.04 -13.03 -2.70
C PRO A 67 17.38 -13.05 -1.31
N ALA A 68 18.13 -13.51 -0.31
CA ALA A 68 17.69 -13.46 1.08
C ALA A 68 17.48 -12.00 1.52
N PRO A 69 16.48 -11.72 2.37
CA PRO A 69 16.29 -10.40 2.93
C PRO A 69 17.55 -9.97 3.72
N PRO A 70 17.88 -8.67 3.74
CA PRO A 70 19.01 -8.18 4.51
C PRO A 70 18.84 -8.51 5.99
N ALA A 71 19.97 -8.78 6.67
CA ALA A 71 19.96 -9.00 8.12
C ALA A 71 19.40 -7.76 8.86
N PRO A 72 18.78 -7.93 10.04
CA PRO A 72 18.16 -6.82 10.77
C PRO A 72 19.15 -5.71 11.16
N SER A 73 20.43 -6.04 11.32
CA SER A 73 21.52 -5.09 11.60
C SER A 73 22.22 -4.55 10.35
N ALA A 74 21.90 -5.05 9.16
CA ALA A 74 22.52 -4.60 7.92
C ALA A 74 21.91 -3.26 7.49
N SER A 75 22.77 -2.28 7.20
CA SER A 75 22.33 -1.03 6.57
C SER A 75 22.16 -1.24 5.06
N TYR A 76 21.07 -0.73 4.51
CA TYR A 76 20.77 -0.76 3.08
C TYR A 76 20.31 0.63 2.62
N SER A 77 20.48 0.94 1.33
CA SER A 77 20.12 2.25 0.79
C SER A 77 18.70 2.22 0.25
N VAL A 78 17.85 3.09 0.77
CA VAL A 78 16.48 3.34 0.27
C VAL A 78 16.41 4.81 -0.12
N PHE A 79 16.14 5.07 -1.41
CA PHE A 79 16.11 6.43 -1.96
C PHE A 79 17.37 7.26 -1.67
N GLY A 80 18.55 6.61 -1.61
CA GLY A 80 19.82 7.25 -1.32
C GLY A 80 20.11 7.47 0.18
N LYS A 81 19.20 7.08 1.08
CA LYS A 81 19.41 7.11 2.54
C LYS A 81 19.77 5.72 3.04
N LYS A 82 20.86 5.61 3.80
CA LYS A 82 21.18 4.39 4.56
C LYS A 82 20.14 4.22 5.67
N THR A 83 19.46 3.08 5.67
CA THR A 83 18.44 2.71 6.66
C THR A 83 18.72 1.28 7.14
N THR A 84 18.29 0.96 8.35
CA THR A 84 18.21 -0.42 8.87
C THR A 84 16.74 -0.83 8.95
N LEU A 85 16.47 -2.12 9.17
CA LEU A 85 15.10 -2.65 9.25
C LEU A 85 14.29 -2.05 10.41
N ASN A 86 14.96 -1.69 11.50
CA ASN A 86 14.35 -1.14 12.72
C ASN A 86 14.56 0.37 12.87
N ALA A 87 14.97 1.09 11.81
CA ALA A 87 15.36 2.51 11.85
C ALA A 87 14.20 3.50 12.07
N LEU A 88 13.26 3.19 12.96
CA LEU A 88 12.29 4.17 13.45
C LEU A 88 12.95 5.21 14.39
N GLU A 89 14.22 5.02 14.76
CA GLU A 89 14.83 5.64 15.94
C GLU A 89 15.73 6.86 15.68
N ASP A 90 16.19 7.12 14.45
CA ASP A 90 17.13 8.22 14.18
C ASP A 90 16.44 9.55 13.82
N TYR A 91 15.38 9.91 14.54
CA TYR A 91 14.73 11.22 14.38
C TYR A 91 15.71 12.38 14.62
N PRO A 92 16.55 12.38 15.67
CA PRO A 92 17.51 13.46 15.91
C PRO A 92 18.54 13.61 14.77
N GLU A 93 19.06 12.49 14.25
CA GLU A 93 20.02 12.53 13.14
C GLU A 93 19.36 13.02 11.83
N THR A 94 18.11 12.61 11.61
CA THR A 94 17.32 13.08 10.47
C THR A 94 17.07 14.58 10.58
N MET A 95 16.77 15.09 11.77
CA MET A 95 16.62 16.53 12.02
C MET A 95 17.94 17.27 11.85
N ALA A 96 19.07 16.70 12.26
CA ALA A 96 20.39 17.27 12.03
C ALA A 96 20.72 17.37 10.53
N ALA A 97 20.38 16.35 9.73
CA ALA A 97 20.56 16.39 8.28
C ALA A 97 19.67 17.46 7.62
N ILE A 98 18.41 17.58 8.06
CA ILE A 98 17.48 18.62 7.59
C ILE A 98 17.99 20.02 7.98
N ARG A 99 18.47 20.19 9.21
CA ARG A 99 19.09 21.43 9.70
C ARG A 99 20.20 21.87 8.74
N THR A 100 21.17 20.98 8.48
CA THR A 100 22.29 21.30 7.60
C THR A 100 21.80 21.69 6.21
N ARG A 101 20.79 21.01 5.66
CA ARG A 101 20.27 21.32 4.33
C ARG A 101 19.49 22.63 4.25
N LEU A 102 18.72 22.98 5.29
CA LEU A 102 17.84 24.15 5.28
C LEU A 102 18.52 25.43 5.76
N LEU A 103 19.48 25.31 6.68
CA LEU A 103 20.12 26.45 7.35
C LEU A 103 21.56 26.70 6.90
N THR A 104 22.02 26.03 5.83
CA THR A 104 23.26 26.40 5.14
C THR A 104 22.95 27.14 3.85
N HIS A 105 23.66 28.23 3.60
CA HIS A 105 23.50 28.95 2.35
C HIS A 105 24.04 28.11 1.19
N PRO A 106 23.28 27.92 0.09
CA PRO A 106 23.62 26.96 -0.97
C PRO A 106 24.88 27.31 -1.78
N VAL A 107 25.42 28.51 -1.60
CA VAL A 107 26.55 29.06 -2.39
C VAL A 107 27.76 29.35 -1.51
N THR A 108 27.60 30.05 -0.39
CA THR A 108 28.70 30.39 0.52
C THR A 108 29.00 29.29 1.52
N GLY A 109 28.05 28.37 1.78
CA GLY A 109 28.19 27.33 2.79
C GLY A 109 28.08 27.83 4.23
N ASP A 110 27.86 29.14 4.42
CA ASP A 110 27.73 29.74 5.75
C ASP A 110 26.44 29.31 6.44
N THR A 111 26.52 29.11 7.75
CA THR A 111 25.36 28.84 8.61
C THR A 111 24.52 30.10 8.76
N VAL A 112 23.30 30.06 8.23
CA VAL A 112 22.34 31.16 8.28
C VAL A 112 21.77 31.33 9.69
N LEU A 113 21.60 30.21 10.41
CA LEU A 113 21.03 30.21 11.77
C LEU A 113 21.64 29.07 12.60
N ASP A 114 22.20 29.43 13.76
CA ASP A 114 22.66 28.43 14.73
C ASP A 114 21.48 27.91 15.57
N TRP A 115 20.90 26.80 15.14
CA TRP A 115 19.71 26.18 15.73
C TRP A 115 19.85 24.65 15.83
N SER A 116 19.77 24.07 17.04
CA SER A 116 19.72 22.62 17.24
C SER A 116 18.33 22.15 17.66
N TYR A 117 17.94 20.96 17.23
CA TYR A 117 16.71 20.32 17.67
C TYR A 117 16.79 19.95 19.16
N GLU A 118 15.81 20.40 19.93
CA GLU A 118 15.58 20.02 21.32
C GLU A 118 14.18 19.42 21.45
N GLN A 119 14.10 18.27 22.10
CA GLN A 119 12.82 17.62 22.39
C GLN A 119 12.18 18.23 23.64
N LEU A 120 11.00 18.84 23.48
CA LEU A 120 10.29 19.58 24.54
C LEU A 120 9.20 18.75 25.25
N TYR A 121 9.19 17.44 25.02
CA TYR A 121 8.23 16.52 25.59
C TYR A 121 8.95 15.27 26.16
N PRO A 122 8.52 14.73 27.32
CA PRO A 122 9.04 13.46 27.85
C PRO A 122 9.17 12.31 26.83
N ALA A 123 10.27 11.55 26.90
CA ALA A 123 10.48 10.35 26.09
C ALA A 123 9.92 9.05 26.74
N SER A 124 9.08 9.16 27.77
CA SER A 124 8.69 8.01 28.59
C SER A 124 7.82 6.99 27.84
N PRO A 125 8.07 5.68 27.97
CA PRO A 125 7.26 4.63 27.33
C PRO A 125 5.82 4.56 27.86
N THR A 126 5.52 5.15 29.02
CA THR A 126 4.18 5.21 29.62
C THR A 126 3.29 6.35 29.09
N TRP A 127 3.72 7.04 28.04
CA TRP A 127 3.01 8.20 27.53
C TRP A 127 1.64 7.84 26.93
N SER A 128 0.56 8.45 27.44
CA SER A 128 -0.82 8.23 26.96
C SER A 128 -1.17 9.05 25.71
N SER A 129 -2.09 8.56 24.85
CA SER A 129 -2.53 9.32 23.67
C SER A 129 -3.13 10.69 24.03
N LEU A 130 -3.80 10.77 25.19
CA LEU A 130 -4.39 12.00 25.71
C LEU A 130 -3.33 13.04 26.07
N ASP A 131 -2.21 12.61 26.68
CA ASP A 131 -1.09 13.50 26.98
C ASP A 131 -0.45 14.03 25.68
N ARG A 132 -0.39 13.22 24.61
CA ARG A 132 0.20 13.65 23.31
C ARG A 132 -0.62 14.79 22.73
N GLN A 133 -1.95 14.65 22.77
CA GLN A 133 -2.88 15.65 22.29
C GLN A 133 -2.79 16.96 23.10
N ALA A 134 -2.63 16.87 24.41
CA ALA A 134 -2.45 18.04 25.27
C ALA A 134 -1.17 18.83 24.91
N TYR A 135 -0.05 18.13 24.72
CA TYR A 135 1.21 18.75 24.30
C TYR A 135 1.12 19.34 22.89
N LEU A 136 0.47 18.64 21.95
CA LEU A 136 0.23 19.15 20.60
C LEU A 136 -0.51 20.50 20.62
N PHE A 137 -1.60 20.58 21.38
CA PHE A 137 -2.34 21.84 21.53
C PHE A 137 -1.56 22.90 22.30
N ARG A 138 -0.70 22.52 23.26
CA ARG A 138 0.18 23.46 23.96
C ARG A 138 1.21 24.06 23.02
N PHE A 139 1.85 23.24 22.18
CA PHE A 139 2.79 23.72 21.18
C PHE A 139 2.11 24.58 20.12
N LEU A 140 0.93 24.20 19.62
CA LEU A 140 0.18 25.02 18.67
C LEU A 140 -0.11 26.43 19.22
N ARG A 141 -0.58 26.53 20.48
CA ARG A 141 -0.80 27.83 21.13
C ARG A 141 0.51 28.61 21.27
N SER A 142 1.59 27.93 21.66
CA SER A 142 2.93 28.54 21.80
C SER A 142 3.47 29.05 20.46
N ILE A 143 3.29 28.31 19.36
CA ILE A 143 3.72 28.73 18.01
C ILE A 143 3.02 30.01 17.59
N VAL A 144 1.71 30.10 17.83
CA VAL A 144 0.93 31.31 17.50
C VAL A 144 1.43 32.52 18.30
N LEU A 145 1.71 32.35 19.60
CA LEU A 145 2.26 33.43 20.42
C LEU A 145 3.65 33.85 19.93
N CYS A 146 4.56 32.90 19.69
CA CYS A 146 5.89 33.19 19.14
C CYS A 146 5.82 33.88 17.78
N TYR A 147 4.85 33.53 16.93
CA TYR A 147 4.65 34.20 15.64
C TYR A 147 4.19 35.65 15.79
N ILE A 148 3.28 35.93 16.73
CA ILE A 148 2.85 37.32 17.02
C ILE A 148 4.02 38.13 17.60
N GLU A 149 4.81 37.55 18.50
CA GLU A 149 6.04 38.17 19.01
C GLU A 149 7.05 38.45 17.90
N LEU A 150 7.27 37.49 17.00
CA LEU A 150 8.14 37.66 15.83
C LEU A 150 7.66 38.79 14.92
N LEU A 151 6.35 38.88 14.65
CA LEU A 151 5.77 39.99 13.90
C LEU A 151 5.99 41.34 14.60
N GLY A 152 5.87 41.37 15.93
CA GLY A 152 6.16 42.55 16.74
C GLY A 152 7.62 42.99 16.62
N VAL A 153 8.57 42.05 16.74
CA VAL A 153 10.00 42.30 16.57
C VAL A 153 10.30 42.79 15.15
N MET A 154 9.75 42.14 14.13
CA MET A 154 9.93 42.53 12.73
C MET A 154 9.34 43.88 12.36
N ALA A 155 8.27 44.31 13.03
CA ALA A 155 7.71 45.63 12.83
C ALA A 155 8.57 46.73 13.49
N GLN A 156 9.27 46.43 14.58
CA GLN A 156 10.09 47.39 15.32
C GLN A 156 11.54 47.47 14.82
N ASP A 157 12.19 46.31 14.68
CA ASP A 157 13.56 46.19 14.21
C ASP A 157 13.72 44.95 13.29
N PRO A 158 13.64 45.13 11.96
CA PRO A 158 13.76 44.03 11.00
C PRO A 158 15.18 43.45 10.89
N ALA A 159 16.21 44.15 11.40
CA ALA A 159 17.62 43.75 11.30
C ALA A 159 18.21 43.23 12.63
N GLY A 160 17.43 43.30 13.72
CA GLY A 160 17.88 42.87 15.04
C GLY A 160 18.02 41.35 15.18
N GLU A 161 18.98 40.92 16.00
CA GLU A 161 19.24 39.50 16.32
C GLU A 161 18.06 38.84 17.07
N ALA A 162 17.20 39.64 17.70
CA ALA A 162 15.99 39.16 18.39
C ALA A 162 15.02 38.40 17.46
N LYS A 163 15.06 38.68 16.15
CA LYS A 163 14.33 37.90 15.14
C LYS A 163 14.76 36.44 15.15
N ASP A 164 16.08 36.24 15.17
CA ASP A 164 16.69 34.94 14.96
C ASP A 164 16.43 34.05 16.18
N GLU A 165 16.40 34.62 17.38
CA GLU A 165 15.95 33.94 18.59
C GLU A 165 14.50 33.46 18.46
N LYS A 166 13.58 34.34 18.05
CA LYS A 166 12.17 33.97 17.87
C LYS A 166 11.97 32.96 16.74
N LEU A 167 12.78 33.03 15.69
CA LEU A 167 12.76 32.05 14.61
C LEU A 167 13.23 30.67 15.10
N LYS A 168 14.27 30.62 15.94
CA LYS A 168 14.72 29.37 16.60
C LYS A 168 13.60 28.77 17.45
N ASP A 169 12.90 29.58 18.24
CA ASP A 169 11.78 29.12 19.06
C ASP A 169 10.66 28.50 18.19
N VAL A 170 10.28 29.18 17.10
CA VAL A 170 9.26 28.69 16.16
C VAL A 170 9.70 27.38 15.50
N LEU A 171 10.96 27.27 15.06
CA LEU A 171 11.52 26.05 14.48
C LEU A 171 11.48 24.88 15.46
N THR A 172 11.92 25.10 16.71
CA THR A 172 11.89 24.08 17.77
C THR A 172 10.46 23.61 18.01
N LEU A 173 9.51 24.54 18.18
CA LEU A 173 8.11 24.18 18.43
C LEU A 173 7.48 23.43 17.25
N ALA A 174 7.69 23.89 16.02
CA ALA A 174 7.13 23.26 14.83
C ALA A 174 7.66 21.82 14.62
N LEU A 175 8.94 21.59 14.91
CA LEU A 175 9.53 20.27 14.76
C LEU A 175 9.14 19.31 15.89
N ASN A 176 8.90 19.83 17.10
CA ASN A 176 8.30 19.04 18.18
C ASN A 176 6.85 18.63 17.85
N VAL A 177 6.07 19.53 17.23
CA VAL A 177 4.73 19.20 16.71
C VAL A 177 4.82 18.08 15.66
N HIS A 178 5.75 18.20 14.71
CA HIS A 178 5.95 17.18 13.68
C HIS A 178 6.36 15.83 14.28
N ALA A 179 7.25 15.83 15.27
CA ALA A 179 7.67 14.61 15.98
C ALA A 179 6.48 13.92 16.66
N LEU A 180 5.67 14.67 17.42
CA LEU A 180 4.46 14.15 18.08
C LEU A 180 3.44 13.59 17.08
N VAL A 181 3.23 14.25 15.94
CA VAL A 181 2.33 13.75 14.89
C VAL A 181 2.86 12.44 14.30
N ASN A 182 4.18 12.33 14.12
CA ASN A 182 4.79 11.09 13.63
C ASN A 182 4.65 9.93 14.61
N GLU A 183 4.81 10.18 15.90
CA GLU A 183 4.54 9.18 16.95
C GLU A 183 3.07 8.75 17.00
N TYR A 184 2.13 9.58 16.50
CA TYR A 184 0.72 9.24 16.43
C TYR A 184 0.36 8.37 15.21
N ARG A 185 1.25 8.24 14.21
CA ARG A 185 1.00 7.46 12.97
C ARG A 185 0.63 6.00 13.23
N PRO A 186 1.30 5.26 14.14
CA PRO A 186 0.91 3.87 14.43
C PRO A 186 -0.50 3.76 15.02
N HIS A 187 -0.91 4.73 15.85
CA HIS A 187 -2.28 4.78 16.38
C HIS A 187 -3.29 5.06 15.25
N GLN A 188 -3.02 6.06 14.40
CA GLN A 188 -3.85 6.37 13.24
C GLN A 188 -4.03 5.16 12.31
N ALA A 189 -2.95 4.41 12.06
CA ALA A 189 -3.00 3.21 11.22
C ALA A 189 -3.91 2.13 11.81
N ARG A 190 -3.85 1.91 13.13
CA ARG A 190 -4.73 0.97 13.84
C ARG A 190 -6.20 1.39 13.75
N GLU A 191 -6.52 2.65 14.04
CA GLU A 191 -7.89 3.17 13.92
C GLU A 191 -8.42 3.08 12.48
N THR A 192 -7.56 3.35 11.50
CA THR A 192 -7.92 3.21 10.07
C THR A 192 -8.24 1.76 9.73
N LEU A 193 -7.45 0.81 10.23
CA LEU A 193 -7.69 -0.62 10.03
C LEU A 193 -8.99 -1.07 10.71
N ILE A 194 -9.25 -0.64 11.95
CA ILE A 194 -10.48 -0.97 12.67
C ILE A 194 -11.70 -0.50 11.88
N ARG A 195 -11.69 0.76 11.42
CA ARG A 195 -12.78 1.33 10.62
C ARG A 195 -13.02 0.56 9.33
N GLU A 196 -11.94 0.12 8.67
CA GLU A 196 -12.05 -0.68 7.45
C GLU A 196 -12.60 -2.08 7.73
N MET A 197 -12.24 -2.70 8.86
CA MET A 197 -12.82 -3.98 9.29
C MET A 197 -14.30 -3.85 9.66
N GLU A 198 -14.69 -2.79 10.36
CA GLU A 198 -16.10 -2.49 10.65
C GLU A 198 -16.91 -2.33 9.36
N ARG A 199 -16.38 -1.61 8.38
CA ARG A 199 -17.00 -1.47 7.05
C ARG A 199 -17.16 -2.82 6.35
N GLN A 200 -16.18 -3.71 6.45
CA GLN A 200 -16.26 -5.05 5.87
C GLN A 200 -17.31 -5.93 6.57
N VAL A 201 -17.43 -5.83 7.90
CA VAL A 201 -18.45 -6.54 8.67
C VAL A 201 -19.84 -6.05 8.26
N GLU A 202 -20.02 -4.74 8.16
CA GLU A 202 -21.30 -4.15 7.77
C GLU A 202 -21.70 -4.57 6.34
N ARG A 203 -20.75 -4.53 5.39
CA ARG A 203 -21.01 -5.01 4.02
C ARG A 203 -21.43 -6.48 4.00
N LYS A 204 -20.72 -7.35 4.74
CA LYS A 204 -21.05 -8.78 4.80
C LYS A 204 -22.42 -9.03 5.44
N ARG A 205 -22.81 -8.24 6.45
CA ARG A 205 -24.15 -8.31 7.04
C ARG A 205 -25.23 -7.94 6.03
N GLY A 206 -25.04 -6.83 5.31
CA GLY A 206 -25.94 -6.42 4.24
C GLY A 206 -26.04 -7.44 3.10
N GLU A 207 -24.93 -8.09 2.72
CA GLU A 207 -24.92 -9.20 1.76
C GLU A 207 -25.74 -10.40 2.25
N VAL A 208 -25.57 -10.81 3.52
CA VAL A 208 -26.32 -11.91 4.12
C VAL A 208 -27.81 -11.59 4.21
N GLU A 209 -28.19 -10.36 4.59
CA GLU A 209 -29.58 -9.92 4.59
C GLU A 209 -30.16 -9.83 3.17
N GLY A 210 -29.36 -9.45 2.17
CA GLY A 210 -29.73 -9.50 0.76
C GLY A 210 -30.02 -10.92 0.29
N VAL A 211 -29.12 -11.87 0.57
CA VAL A 211 -29.30 -13.30 0.25
C VAL A 211 -30.52 -13.87 0.95
N ARG A 212 -30.74 -13.54 2.23
CA ARG A 212 -31.92 -13.99 2.97
C ARG A 212 -33.23 -13.50 2.32
N ARG A 213 -33.29 -12.22 1.94
CA ARG A 213 -34.45 -11.67 1.23
C ARG A 213 -34.68 -12.31 -0.13
N MET A 214 -33.62 -12.62 -0.87
CA MET A 214 -33.75 -13.36 -2.13
C MET A 214 -34.22 -14.80 -1.90
N ALA A 215 -33.73 -15.49 -0.87
CA ALA A 215 -34.19 -16.82 -0.51
C ALA A 215 -35.69 -16.84 -0.18
N GLU A 216 -36.17 -15.87 0.62
CA GLU A 216 -37.60 -15.70 0.92
C GLU A 216 -38.44 -15.48 -0.34
N ARG A 217 -37.97 -14.65 -1.29
CA ARG A 217 -38.64 -14.45 -2.59
C ARG A 217 -38.67 -15.71 -3.46
N VAL A 218 -37.56 -16.44 -3.52
CA VAL A 218 -37.48 -17.71 -4.27
C VAL A 218 -38.43 -18.75 -3.69
N GLU A 219 -38.50 -18.84 -2.36
CA GLU A 219 -39.45 -19.72 -1.66
C GLU A 219 -40.91 -19.34 -1.96
N GLU A 220 -41.25 -18.05 -1.95
CA GLU A 220 -42.58 -17.55 -2.33
C GLU A 220 -42.94 -17.90 -3.78
N VAL A 221 -42.01 -17.70 -4.71
CA VAL A 221 -42.20 -18.01 -6.14
C VAL A 221 -42.38 -19.52 -6.34
N LEU A 222 -41.56 -20.35 -5.70
CA LEU A 222 -41.70 -21.81 -5.76
C LEU A 222 -43.05 -22.27 -5.18
N ALA A 223 -43.48 -21.72 -4.04
CA ALA A 223 -44.80 -21.99 -3.47
C ALA A 223 -45.97 -21.47 -4.35
N GLY A 224 -45.72 -20.45 -5.17
CA GLY A 224 -46.65 -19.98 -6.21
C GLY A 224 -46.76 -20.97 -7.37
N PHE A 225 -45.64 -21.50 -7.85
CA PHE A 225 -45.62 -22.54 -8.89
C PHE A 225 -46.25 -23.85 -8.43
N GLU A 226 -46.05 -24.27 -7.18
CA GLU A 226 -46.73 -25.45 -6.63
C GLU A 226 -48.26 -25.29 -6.61
N ARG A 227 -48.75 -24.06 -6.35
CA ARG A 227 -50.19 -23.74 -6.42
C ARG A 227 -50.71 -23.66 -7.85
N GLY A 228 -49.97 -23.03 -8.77
CA GLY A 228 -50.37 -22.90 -10.18
C GLY A 228 -50.25 -24.20 -10.98
N GLY A 229 -49.24 -25.02 -10.71
CA GLY A 229 -49.02 -26.32 -11.37
C GLY A 229 -50.00 -27.42 -10.93
N GLY A 230 -50.77 -27.18 -9.86
CA GLY A 230 -51.85 -28.06 -9.41
C GLY A 230 -53.17 -27.90 -10.17
N GLU A 231 -53.37 -26.81 -10.92
CA GLU A 231 -54.68 -26.47 -11.52
C GLU A 231 -54.77 -26.71 -13.04
N GLU A 232 -53.70 -27.09 -13.75
CA GLU A 232 -53.75 -27.42 -15.20
C GLU A 232 -54.10 -28.88 -15.51
N LYS A 233 -54.96 -29.51 -14.69
CA LYS A 233 -55.46 -30.86 -14.97
C LYS A 233 -56.96 -31.02 -14.81
N GLU A 234 -57.74 -30.07 -15.31
CA GLU A 234 -59.10 -30.39 -15.76
C GLU A 234 -59.64 -29.28 -16.69
N GLU A 235 -60.22 -29.70 -17.82
CA GLU A 235 -61.04 -28.91 -18.75
C GLU A 235 -60.37 -27.99 -19.80
N ARG A 236 -60.02 -28.59 -20.96
CA ARG A 236 -60.59 -28.13 -22.25
C ARG A 236 -60.45 -29.18 -23.35
N LYS A 237 -61.51 -29.98 -23.52
CA LYS A 237 -61.82 -30.70 -24.76
C LYS A 237 -62.47 -29.70 -25.72
N GLY A 238 -61.83 -29.40 -26.85
CA GLY A 238 -62.48 -28.80 -28.02
C GLY A 238 -61.66 -27.72 -28.72
N GLY A 239 -61.24 -28.02 -29.95
CA GLY A 239 -60.73 -27.03 -30.92
C GLY A 239 -59.24 -27.18 -31.21
N VAL A 240 -58.88 -28.13 -32.08
CA VAL A 240 -57.53 -28.24 -32.66
C VAL A 240 -57.44 -27.25 -33.82
N GLU A 241 -56.78 -26.11 -33.60
CA GLU A 241 -55.96 -25.49 -34.64
C GLU A 241 -54.52 -25.99 -34.43
N GLU A 242 -54.05 -26.78 -35.39
CA GLU A 242 -52.69 -27.30 -35.49
C GLU A 242 -51.74 -26.14 -35.78
N PHE A 243 -51.35 -25.39 -34.74
CA PHE A 243 -50.08 -24.68 -34.76
C PHE A 243 -48.96 -25.74 -34.80
N SER A 244 -48.05 -25.61 -35.77
CA SER A 244 -46.89 -26.49 -35.94
C SER A 244 -46.18 -26.65 -34.59
N GLU A 245 -45.77 -27.88 -34.25
CA GLU A 245 -45.02 -28.13 -33.00
C GLU A 245 -43.81 -27.20 -32.86
N GLU A 246 -43.24 -26.75 -33.97
CA GLU A 246 -42.12 -25.82 -34.04
C GLU A 246 -42.51 -24.42 -33.56
N GLU A 247 -43.68 -23.90 -33.94
CA GLU A 247 -44.15 -22.57 -33.52
C GLU A 247 -44.44 -22.55 -32.02
N ARG A 248 -45.05 -23.62 -31.49
CA ARG A 248 -45.25 -23.78 -30.04
C ARG A 248 -43.95 -23.92 -29.27
N ARG A 249 -42.92 -24.54 -29.85
CA ARG A 249 -41.57 -24.60 -29.25
C ARG A 249 -40.90 -23.23 -29.27
N MET A 250 -41.03 -22.50 -30.37
CA MET A 250 -40.44 -21.18 -30.55
C MET A 250 -41.08 -20.15 -29.63
N GLU A 251 -42.40 -20.21 -29.43
CA GLU A 251 -43.14 -19.35 -28.50
C GLU A 251 -42.75 -19.63 -27.04
N ARG A 252 -42.71 -20.91 -26.64
CA ARG A 252 -42.20 -21.30 -25.30
C ARG A 252 -40.76 -20.88 -25.06
N GLN A 253 -39.91 -20.97 -26.08
CA GLN A 253 -38.55 -20.45 -26.00
C GLN A 253 -38.59 -18.93 -25.83
N ARG A 254 -39.36 -18.21 -26.64
CA ARG A 254 -39.45 -16.74 -26.57
C ARG A 254 -39.95 -16.24 -25.21
N ASP A 255 -40.93 -16.92 -24.63
CA ASP A 255 -41.44 -16.60 -23.28
C ASP A 255 -40.41 -16.90 -22.20
N MET A 256 -39.73 -18.05 -22.29
CA MET A 256 -38.64 -18.40 -21.37
C MET A 256 -37.48 -17.40 -21.45
N TRP A 257 -37.15 -16.92 -22.66
CA TRP A 257 -36.15 -15.88 -22.88
C TRP A 257 -36.60 -14.51 -22.35
N GLY A 258 -37.89 -14.16 -22.46
CA GLY A 258 -38.44 -12.93 -21.89
C GLY A 258 -38.44 -12.92 -20.37
N ILE A 259 -38.81 -14.03 -19.74
CA ILE A 259 -38.78 -14.18 -18.27
C ILE A 259 -37.33 -14.13 -17.76
N MET A 260 -36.39 -14.72 -18.50
CA MET A 260 -34.97 -14.68 -18.12
C MET A 260 -34.38 -13.26 -18.22
N ASP A 261 -34.81 -12.46 -19.20
CA ASP A 261 -34.41 -11.06 -19.35
C ASP A 261 -35.04 -10.16 -18.27
N GLU A 262 -36.26 -10.45 -17.83
CA GLU A 262 -36.93 -9.73 -16.73
C GLU A 262 -36.32 -10.04 -15.35
N VAL A 263 -35.77 -11.26 -15.17
CA VAL A 263 -35.15 -11.70 -13.91
C VAL A 263 -33.66 -11.34 -13.82
N LEU A 264 -32.95 -11.26 -14.95
CA LEU A 264 -31.51 -10.98 -15.02
C LEU A 264 -31.14 -9.59 -15.58
N GLY A 265 -32.12 -8.84 -16.07
CA GLY A 265 -31.95 -7.45 -16.48
C GLY A 265 -31.54 -6.57 -15.28
N PRO A 266 -30.66 -5.57 -15.49
CA PRO A 266 -30.06 -4.75 -14.42
C PRO A 266 -31.07 -3.95 -13.60
#